data_AF-A0A0U4ZCY3-F1
#
_entry.id   AF-A0A0U4ZCY3-F1
#
_cell.length_a   1.000
_cell.length_b   1.000
_cell.length_c   1.000
_cell.angle_alpha   90.00
_cell.angle_beta   90.00
_cell.angle_gamma   90.00
#
_symmetry.space_group_name_H-M   'P 1'
#
loop_
_entity.id
_entity.type
_entity.pdbx_description
1 polymer ?
#
loop_
_entity_poly.entity_id
_entity_poly.type
_entity_poly.pdbx_seq_one_letter_code
_entity_poly.pdbx_strand_id
1 'polypeptide(L)'
;MGSRAESDIDAMRTTRPLEEMGIDLNDNTESFLSRCIAAQSFADYLTDSDTDTENSTLPPSRRWVWYCKLPGCPKYYSAWTCKTNFLLHLYETPMHREDDNTKTRESRRTLARSWRKETAYDLSEPKETPPQHNDSQVGNT
;
A
#
# COMPACT_ATOMS: atom_id res chain seq x y z
N MET A 1 -35.14 4.13 -47.00
CA MET A 1 -33.90 3.50 -46.48
C MET A 1 -33.44 4.32 -45.29
N GLY A 2 -33.96 4.01 -44.10
CA GLY A 2 -33.56 4.63 -42.84
C GLY A 2 -32.67 3.66 -42.08
N SER A 3 -31.44 4.10 -41.78
CA SER A 3 -30.38 3.25 -41.27
C SER A 3 -30.66 2.82 -39.82
N ARG A 4 -30.31 1.55 -39.55
CA ARG A 4 -30.43 0.74 -38.33
C ARG A 4 -29.65 1.28 -37.11
N ALA A 5 -29.39 2.59 -37.04
CA ALA A 5 -28.54 3.20 -36.02
C ALA A 5 -29.29 4.07 -34.99
N GLU A 6 -30.60 4.28 -35.18
CA GLU A 6 -31.40 5.14 -34.27
C GLU A 6 -32.16 4.35 -33.19
N SER A 7 -32.19 3.01 -33.25
CA SER A 7 -32.91 2.18 -32.25
C SER A 7 -32.10 1.81 -31.01
N ASP A 8 -30.77 1.95 -31.05
CA ASP A 8 -29.89 1.44 -29.98
C ASP A 8 -29.54 2.52 -28.93
N ILE A 9 -29.89 3.79 -29.17
CA ILE A 9 -29.60 4.88 -28.24
C ILE A 9 -30.74 5.06 -27.22
N ASP A 10 -31.97 4.66 -27.56
CA ASP A 10 -33.13 4.83 -26.67
C ASP A 10 -33.19 3.78 -25.55
N ALA A 11 -32.53 2.63 -25.72
CA ALA A 11 -32.46 1.57 -24.69
C ALA A 11 -31.50 1.90 -23.53
N MET A 12 -30.57 2.84 -23.70
CA MET A 12 -29.61 3.22 -22.64
C MET A 12 -30.13 4.35 -21.74
N ARG A 13 -31.28 4.97 -22.04
CA ARG A 13 -31.79 6.11 -21.27
C ARG A 13 -32.77 5.72 -20.17
N THR A 14 -33.10 4.44 -20.01
CA THR A 14 -33.92 3.97 -18.90
C THR A 14 -33.06 3.53 -17.71
N THR A 15 -32.25 4.45 -17.17
CA THR A 15 -31.82 4.33 -15.77
C THR A 15 -33.05 4.57 -14.91
N ARG A 16 -33.77 3.50 -14.57
CA ARG A 16 -34.72 3.56 -13.45
C ARG A 16 -33.91 3.95 -12.21
N PRO A 17 -34.35 4.94 -11.43
CA PRO A 17 -33.68 5.27 -10.18
C PRO A 17 -33.66 4.04 -9.28
N LEU A 18 -32.56 3.88 -8.54
CA LEU A 18 -32.22 2.75 -7.68
C LEU A 18 -33.30 2.40 -6.63
N GLU A 19 -34.30 3.27 -6.47
CA GLU A 19 -35.40 3.18 -5.50
C GLU A 19 -36.47 2.15 -5.89
N GLU A 20 -36.57 1.73 -7.16
CA GLU A 20 -37.66 0.86 -7.64
C GLU A 20 -37.33 -0.66 -7.64
N MET A 21 -36.05 -1.02 -7.45
CA MET A 21 -35.67 -2.41 -7.17
C MET A 21 -35.70 -2.60 -5.66
N GLY A 22 -36.82 -3.12 -5.14
CA GLY A 22 -37.02 -3.48 -3.73
C GLY A 22 -36.03 -4.55 -3.24
N ILE A 23 -34.76 -4.17 -3.17
CA ILE A 23 -33.66 -4.95 -2.64
C ILE A 23 -33.56 -4.55 -1.17
N ASP A 24 -33.76 -5.54 -0.31
CA ASP A 24 -33.58 -5.42 1.12
C ASP A 24 -32.13 -4.98 1.40
N LEU A 25 -31.98 -3.70 1.72
CA LEU A 25 -30.73 -2.93 1.56
C LEU A 25 -29.72 -3.14 2.70
N ASN A 26 -30.04 -3.96 3.70
CA ASN A 26 -29.52 -3.70 5.05
C ASN A 26 -28.38 -4.61 5.54
N ASP A 27 -27.84 -5.53 4.72
CA ASP A 27 -26.68 -6.35 5.15
C ASP A 27 -25.73 -6.76 4.01
N ASN A 28 -26.28 -7.19 2.87
CA ASN A 28 -25.46 -7.66 1.75
C ASN A 28 -24.72 -6.53 1.02
N THR A 29 -25.30 -5.33 0.97
CA THR A 29 -24.70 -4.16 0.31
C THR A 29 -23.49 -3.65 1.10
N GLU A 30 -23.60 -3.55 2.43
CA GLU A 30 -22.50 -3.18 3.34
C GLU A 30 -21.36 -4.20 3.28
N SER A 31 -21.69 -5.50 3.25
CA SER A 31 -20.70 -6.57 3.08
C SER A 31 -19.97 -6.50 1.73
N PHE A 32 -20.71 -6.26 0.64
CA PHE A 32 -20.13 -6.11 -0.70
C PHE A 32 -19.24 -4.87 -0.79
N LEU A 33 -19.70 -3.71 -0.33
CA LEU A 33 -18.92 -2.47 -0.33
C LEU A 33 -17.65 -2.63 0.51
N SER A 34 -17.73 -3.25 1.69
CA SER A 34 -16.57 -3.54 2.54
C SER A 34 -15.55 -4.44 1.83
N ARG A 35 -16.02 -5.47 1.13
CA ARG A 35 -15.15 -6.36 0.33
C ARG A 35 -14.50 -5.61 -0.84
N CYS A 36 -15.24 -4.74 -1.52
CA CYS A 36 -14.69 -3.90 -2.58
C CYS A 36 -13.62 -2.94 -2.06
N ILE A 37 -13.86 -2.29 -0.92
CA ILE A 37 -12.89 -1.40 -0.26
C ILE A 37 -11.64 -2.18 0.14
N ALA A 38 -11.79 -3.36 0.73
CA ALA A 38 -10.66 -4.21 1.11
C ALA A 38 -9.85 -4.69 -0.10
N ALA A 39 -10.52 -5.09 -1.19
CA ALA A 39 -9.89 -5.50 -2.43
C ALA A 39 -9.15 -4.34 -3.11
N GLN A 40 -9.75 -3.15 -3.14
CA GLN A 40 -9.12 -1.95 -3.67
C GLN A 40 -7.89 -1.55 -2.84
N SER A 41 -8.02 -1.60 -1.50
CA SER A 41 -6.91 -1.36 -0.58
C SER A 41 -5.76 -2.31 -0.88
N PHE A 42 -6.02 -3.63 -0.98
CA PHE A 42 -5.00 -4.63 -1.33
C PHE A 42 -4.34 -4.37 -2.69
N ALA A 43 -5.13 -4.06 -3.72
CA ALA A 43 -4.61 -3.74 -5.05
C ALA A 43 -3.69 -2.50 -5.05
N ASP A 44 -3.97 -1.51 -4.19
CA ASP A 44 -3.14 -0.32 -4.06
C ASP A 44 -1.73 -0.64 -3.52
N TYR A 45 -1.57 -1.71 -2.72
CA TYR A 45 -0.26 -2.17 -2.25
C TYR A 45 0.53 -2.90 -3.35
N LEU A 46 -0.16 -3.60 -4.25
CA LEU A 46 0.47 -4.37 -5.32
C LEU A 46 0.88 -3.51 -6.53
N THR A 47 0.13 -2.44 -6.81
CA THR A 47 0.33 -1.61 -8.01
C THR A 47 1.47 -0.60 -7.90
N ASP A 48 2.09 -0.44 -6.73
CA ASP A 48 3.17 0.52 -6.48
C ASP A 48 4.57 -0.12 -6.62
N SER A 49 4.71 -0.97 -7.64
CA SER A 49 5.80 -1.95 -7.76
C SER A 49 7.01 -1.55 -8.57
N ASP A 50 7.05 -0.33 -9.13
CA ASP A 50 8.11 0.07 -10.07
C ASP A 50 9.43 0.44 -9.36
N THR A 51 10.00 -0.58 -8.73
CA THR A 51 11.29 -0.56 -8.04
C THR A 51 12.41 -0.25 -9.03
N ASP A 52 12.28 -0.66 -10.29
CA ASP A 52 13.27 -0.42 -11.32
C ASP A 52 13.32 1.07 -11.71
N THR A 53 12.17 1.73 -11.88
CA THR A 53 12.11 3.19 -12.06
C THR A 53 12.63 3.94 -10.83
N GLU A 54 12.41 3.43 -9.60
CA GLU A 54 13.03 4.07 -8.44
C GLU A 54 14.55 3.86 -8.39
N ASN A 55 15.05 2.69 -8.80
CA ASN A 55 16.49 2.42 -8.87
C ASN A 55 17.16 3.19 -10.01
N SER A 56 16.45 3.54 -11.08
CA SER A 56 17.02 4.33 -12.18
C SER A 56 17.38 5.77 -11.78
N THR A 57 16.95 6.23 -10.59
CA THR A 57 17.39 7.52 -10.03
C THR A 57 18.77 7.44 -9.37
N LEU A 58 19.35 6.24 -9.24
CA LEU A 58 20.64 6.00 -8.61
C LEU A 58 21.70 5.58 -9.65
N PRO A 59 23.00 5.69 -9.32
CA PRO A 59 24.06 5.11 -10.13
C PRO A 59 23.85 3.59 -10.34
N PRO A 60 24.33 2.99 -11.44
CA PRO A 60 24.12 1.57 -11.74
C PRO A 60 24.64 0.58 -10.68
N SER A 61 25.59 1.00 -9.85
CA SER A 61 26.15 0.18 -8.76
C SER A 61 25.31 0.23 -7.48
N ARG A 62 24.23 1.01 -7.47
CA ARG A 62 23.41 1.35 -6.29
C ARG A 62 21.95 0.94 -6.52
N ARG A 63 21.23 0.73 -5.42
CA ARG A 63 19.80 0.40 -5.40
C ARG A 63 19.13 0.91 -4.12
N TRP A 64 17.82 1.02 -4.15
CA TRP A 64 17.01 1.22 -2.95
C TRP A 64 16.72 -0.09 -2.22
N VAL A 65 16.69 -0.01 -0.89
CA VAL A 65 16.14 -1.02 0.03
C VAL A 65 15.21 -0.32 1.01
N TRP A 66 14.07 -0.93 1.31
CA TRP A 66 13.07 -0.41 2.23
C TRP A 66 13.15 -1.12 3.56
N TYR A 67 13.20 -0.36 4.66
CA TYR A 67 13.27 -0.91 6.02
C TYR A 67 11.97 -0.66 6.77
N CYS A 68 11.49 -1.60 7.58
CA CYS A 68 10.43 -1.29 8.54
C CYS A 68 11.00 -0.48 9.70
N LYS A 69 10.45 0.69 10.01
CA LYS A 69 10.94 1.55 11.10
C LYS A 69 9.91 1.83 12.18
N LEU A 70 8.77 1.12 12.21
CA LEU A 70 7.78 1.25 13.28
C LEU A 70 8.27 0.51 14.53
N PRO A 71 8.51 1.22 15.65
CA PRO A 71 8.87 0.56 16.90
C PRO A 71 7.75 -0.38 17.34
N GLY A 72 8.13 -1.60 17.75
CA GLY A 72 7.20 -2.66 18.13
C GLY A 72 6.82 -3.62 17.01
N CYS A 73 7.07 -3.30 15.73
CA CYS A 73 6.85 -4.26 14.66
C CYS A 73 7.79 -5.48 14.84
N PRO A 74 7.29 -6.73 14.77
CA PRO A 74 8.15 -7.92 14.86
C PRO A 74 9.21 -7.99 13.75
N LYS A 75 9.00 -7.25 12.67
CA LYS A 75 9.92 -7.09 11.54
C LYS A 75 10.61 -5.73 11.57
N TYR A 76 10.68 -5.07 12.72
CA TYR A 76 11.44 -3.84 12.89
C TYR A 76 12.83 -4.01 12.29
N TYR A 77 13.16 -3.10 11.39
CA TYR A 77 14.40 -3.03 10.65
C TYR A 77 14.69 -4.19 9.68
N SER A 78 13.70 -5.03 9.38
CA SER A 78 13.79 -5.94 8.24
C SER A 78 13.88 -5.12 6.95
N ALA A 79 14.70 -5.62 6.01
CA ALA A 79 14.97 -4.95 4.74
C ALA A 79 14.30 -5.72 3.59
N TRP A 80 13.66 -4.98 2.68
CA TRP A 80 13.10 -5.50 1.44
C TRP A 80 13.75 -4.82 0.24
N THR A 81 14.08 -5.62 -0.75
CA THR A 81 14.67 -5.19 -2.03
C THR A 81 13.62 -4.79 -3.06
N CYS A 82 12.36 -5.14 -2.81
CA CYS A 82 11.20 -4.81 -3.63
C CYS A 82 10.24 -3.94 -2.81
N LYS A 83 9.85 -2.79 -3.36
CA LYS A 83 8.93 -1.86 -2.72
C LYS A 83 7.56 -2.49 -2.44
N THR A 84 7.04 -3.30 -3.37
CA THR A 84 5.75 -3.98 -3.21
C THR A 84 5.76 -4.94 -2.02
N ASN A 85 6.85 -5.67 -1.80
CA ASN A 85 6.92 -6.58 -0.65
C ASN A 85 6.92 -5.81 0.67
N PHE A 86 7.60 -4.67 0.73
CA PHE A 86 7.55 -3.79 1.88
C PHE A 86 6.14 -3.22 2.11
N LEU A 87 5.48 -2.75 1.06
CA LEU A 87 4.12 -2.25 1.12
C LEU A 87 3.14 -3.35 1.56
N LEU A 88 3.24 -4.55 0.99
CA LEU A 88 2.43 -5.70 1.39
C LEU A 88 2.63 -6.03 2.87
N HIS A 89 3.86 -5.95 3.39
CA HIS A 89 4.10 -6.11 4.81
C HIS A 89 3.34 -5.09 5.67
N LEU A 90 3.25 -3.82 5.24
CA LEU A 90 2.44 -2.81 5.93
C LEU A 90 0.94 -3.17 5.91
N TYR A 91 0.44 -3.72 4.81
CA TYR A 91 -0.95 -4.16 4.74
C TYR A 91 -1.23 -5.35 5.67
N GLU A 92 -0.39 -6.37 5.63
CA GLU A 92 -0.68 -7.65 6.31
C GLU A 92 -0.54 -7.53 7.84
N THR A 93 0.33 -6.66 8.32
CA THR A 93 0.67 -6.55 9.75
C THR A 93 -0.34 -5.67 10.51
N PRO A 94 -1.05 -6.19 11.53
CA PRO A 94 -2.08 -5.43 12.25
C PRO A 94 -1.62 -4.08 12.80
N MET A 95 -0.44 -4.02 13.42
CA MET A 95 0.07 -2.76 13.98
C MET A 95 0.31 -1.68 12.93
N HIS A 96 0.63 -2.08 11.69
CA HIS A 96 0.73 -1.12 10.59
C HIS A 96 -0.65 -0.66 10.14
N ARG A 97 -1.68 -1.51 10.12
CA ARG A 97 -3.06 -1.10 9.77
C ARG A 97 -3.65 -0.08 10.75
N GLU A 98 -3.24 -0.17 12.02
CA GLU A 98 -3.66 0.74 13.08
C GLU A 98 -2.89 2.08 13.03
N ASP A 99 -1.68 2.10 12.47
CA ASP A 99 -0.88 3.31 12.27
C ASP A 99 -1.53 4.25 11.23
N ASP A 100 -1.86 5.46 11.66
CA ASP A 100 -2.47 6.50 10.83
C ASP A 100 -1.64 6.82 9.57
N ASN A 101 -0.31 6.65 9.65
CA ASN A 101 0.58 6.92 8.52
C ASN A 101 0.49 5.90 7.39
N THR A 102 -0.23 4.79 7.58
CA THR A 102 -0.40 3.76 6.55
C THR A 102 -1.80 3.73 5.94
N LYS A 103 -2.75 4.51 6.48
CA LYS A 103 -4.17 4.43 6.10
C LYS A 103 -4.43 4.83 4.65
N THR A 104 -3.76 5.86 4.16
CA THR A 104 -3.94 6.35 2.79
C THR A 104 -2.83 5.86 1.86
N ARG A 105 -3.15 5.71 0.58
CA ARG A 105 -2.17 5.35 -0.46
C ARG A 105 -1.02 6.35 -0.52
N GLU A 106 -1.30 7.64 -0.37
CA GLU A 106 -0.28 8.69 -0.38
C GLU A 106 0.62 8.62 0.84
N SER A 107 0.06 8.45 2.04
CA SER A 107 0.85 8.35 3.28
C SER A 107 1.81 7.14 3.21
N ARG A 108 1.34 6.00 2.70
CA ARG A 108 2.20 4.81 2.48
C ARG A 108 3.36 5.07 1.52
N ARG A 109 3.11 5.83 0.45
CA ARG A 109 4.15 6.22 -0.51
C ARG A 109 5.20 7.09 0.14
N THR A 110 4.76 8.10 0.89
CA THR A 110 5.64 9.01 1.62
C THR A 110 6.48 8.24 2.64
N LEU A 111 5.86 7.28 3.34
CA LEU A 111 6.53 6.41 4.29
C LEU A 111 7.56 5.49 3.62
N ALA A 112 7.22 4.84 2.50
CA ALA A 112 8.18 4.05 1.74
C ALA A 112 9.39 4.89 1.27
N ARG A 113 9.17 6.14 0.83
CA ARG A 113 10.27 7.06 0.45
C ARG A 113 11.12 7.51 1.64
N SER A 114 10.54 7.71 2.81
CA SER A 114 11.31 8.11 4.01
C SER A 114 12.03 6.93 4.67
N TRP A 115 11.54 5.71 4.42
CA TRP A 115 12.10 4.50 5.00
C TRP A 115 13.11 3.78 4.11
N ARG A 116 13.14 4.10 2.81
CA ARG A 116 14.17 3.58 1.90
C ARG A 116 15.55 4.14 2.20
N LYS A 117 16.57 3.35 1.90
CA LYS A 117 17.97 3.73 1.92
C LYS A 117 18.69 3.19 0.71
N GLU A 118 19.69 3.95 0.28
CA GLU A 118 20.59 3.57 -0.81
C GLU A 118 21.54 2.49 -0.29
N THR A 119 21.78 1.47 -1.11
CA THR A 119 22.77 0.45 -0.82
C THR A 119 23.43 -0.07 -2.10
N ALA A 120 24.54 -0.77 -1.98
CA ALA A 120 25.21 -1.43 -3.09
C ALA A 120 24.33 -2.53 -3.71
N TYR A 121 24.44 -2.74 -5.03
CA TYR A 121 23.62 -3.71 -5.75
C TYR A 121 23.86 -5.15 -5.27
N ASP A 122 25.11 -5.47 -4.92
CA ASP A 122 25.56 -6.75 -4.39
C ASP A 122 25.25 -6.93 -2.89
N LEU A 123 24.65 -5.92 -2.25
CA LEU A 123 24.40 -5.88 -0.80
C LEU A 123 25.69 -6.10 0.03
N SER A 124 26.83 -5.66 -0.51
CA SER A 124 28.15 -5.77 0.16
C SER A 124 28.29 -4.88 1.38
N GLU A 125 27.54 -3.78 1.42
CA GLU A 125 27.44 -2.96 2.62
C GLU A 125 26.74 -3.75 3.73
N PRO A 126 27.18 -3.62 4.98
CA PRO A 126 26.48 -4.25 6.08
C PRO A 126 25.02 -3.78 6.06
N LYS A 127 24.08 -4.73 6.01
CA LYS A 127 22.67 -4.44 6.27
C LYS A 127 22.62 -3.67 7.57
N GLU A 128 21.91 -2.55 7.54
CA GLU A 128 21.88 -1.73 8.73
C GLU A 128 21.35 -2.54 9.91
N THR A 129 21.85 -2.25 11.10
CA THR A 129 21.30 -2.77 12.35
C THR A 129 20.33 -1.77 12.97
N PRO A 130 19.27 -2.24 13.65
CA PRO A 130 18.40 -1.36 14.42
C PRO A 130 19.24 -0.42 15.30
N PRO A 131 18.85 0.85 15.47
CA PRO A 131 19.48 1.72 16.47
C PRO A 131 19.46 0.99 17.82
N GLN A 132 20.61 0.85 18.48
CA GLN A 132 20.61 0.32 19.83
C GLN A 132 19.78 1.27 20.68
N HIS A 133 18.68 0.77 21.23
CA HIS A 133 17.94 1.47 22.26
C HIS A 133 18.91 1.53 23.44
N ASN A 134 19.62 2.64 23.59
CA ASN A 134 20.37 2.87 24.81
C ASN A 134 19.33 2.95 25.91
N ASP A 135 19.14 1.83 26.60
CA ASP A 135 18.63 1.82 27.96
C ASP A 135 19.66 2.59 28.79
N SER A 136 19.60 3.92 28.71
CA SER A 136 20.09 4.78 29.76
C SER A 136 19.16 4.58 30.95
N GLN A 137 19.37 3.44 31.60
CA GLN A 137 19.18 3.23 33.01
C GLN A 137 20.00 4.31 33.74
N VAL A 138 19.43 5.50 33.87
CA VAL A 138 19.80 6.42 34.95
C VAL A 138 18.79 6.18 36.05
N GLY A 139 19.01 5.06 36.75
CA GLY A 139 18.58 4.94 38.12
C GLY A 139 19.57 5.69 39.02
N ASN A 140 19.02 6.22 40.11
CA ASN A 140 19.66 6.66 41.35
C ASN A 140 20.35 8.03 41.24
N THR A 141 20.05 9.02 42.08
CA THR A 141 19.59 9.06 43.49
C THR A 141 18.86 10.37 43.75
#